data_AF-A0A9P5E565-F1
#
_entry.id   AF-A0A9P5E565-F1
#
_cell.length_a   1.000
_cell.length_b   1.000
_cell.length_c   1.000
_cell.angle_alpha   90.00
_cell.angle_beta   90.00
_cell.angle_gamma   90.00
#
_symmetry.space_group_name_H-M   'P 1'
#
loop_
_entity.id
_entity.type
_entity.pdbx_description
1 polymer ?
#
loop_
_entity_poly.entity_id
_entity_poly.type
_entity_poly.pdbx_seq_one_letter_code
_entity_poly.pdbx_strand_id
1 'polypeptide(L)'
;MASNDTGEIATIDELPTSHRQAFVQSLMRVLETGVAERTFAEIIDGLPTIDSYLDFHWPQEGHPATKHPELCSGMIEKARHLRSEFPPTRLNFRLSVWVDSPRDVSQWDGYRHPTVFCHSFYTGVERYPNGDADTVGYWAEAKIFGGVLVFDRGESETECKELYLHAGRRAGPFTLFPLTTEQFDTLVSFLLEDSEAPSPLPFTATSKNRWRWHTWDAMARHHIFRDKYERSIPPSKATRGVKSAVDWPEIADELYLIGAMHDYYDGQPVDKNEVRTALERLQQITPSSPVWATRNAHSWTENLFE
;
A
#
# COMPACT_ATOMS: atom_id res chain seq x y z
N MET A 1 -5.12 22.52 -30.23
CA MET A 1 -4.00 23.44 -29.96
C MET A 1 -3.13 22.77 -28.92
N ALA A 2 -1.96 22.28 -29.32
CA ALA A 2 -1.04 21.62 -28.41
C ALA A 2 -0.42 22.69 -27.50
N SER A 3 -0.76 22.65 -26.21
CA SER A 3 -0.03 23.38 -25.19
C SER A 3 1.40 22.82 -25.15
N ASN A 4 2.40 23.62 -25.50
CA ASN A 4 3.80 23.31 -25.23
C ASN A 4 4.00 23.45 -23.72
N ASP A 5 3.72 22.36 -23.01
CA ASP A 5 3.78 22.30 -21.56
C ASP A 5 5.20 21.93 -21.13
N THR A 6 6.04 22.96 -20.95
CA THR A 6 7.41 22.82 -20.45
C THR A 6 7.40 22.72 -18.93
N GLY A 7 6.80 21.65 -18.39
CA GLY A 7 6.94 21.33 -16.98
C GLY A 7 8.42 21.24 -16.62
N GLU A 8 8.83 21.89 -15.53
CA GLU A 8 10.21 21.86 -15.06
C GLU A 8 10.59 20.41 -14.75
N ILE A 9 11.64 19.92 -15.42
CA ILE A 9 12.16 18.56 -15.22
C ILE A 9 13.32 18.68 -14.25
N ALA A 10 13.13 18.14 -13.06
CA ALA A 10 14.18 18.00 -12.07
C ALA A 10 14.88 16.65 -12.23
N THR A 11 16.17 16.61 -11.92
CA THR A 11 16.96 15.38 -11.87
C THR A 11 17.63 15.24 -10.51
N ILE A 12 18.11 14.04 -10.16
CA ILE A 12 18.83 13.83 -8.90
C ILE A 12 20.14 14.61 -8.80
N ASP A 13 20.62 15.20 -9.90
CA ASP A 13 21.84 16.02 -9.92
C ASP A 13 21.64 17.36 -9.21
N GLU A 14 20.39 17.80 -9.01
CA GLU A 14 20.04 18.97 -8.21
C GLU A 14 20.23 18.74 -6.70
N LEU A 15 20.28 17.47 -6.27
CA LEU A 15 20.45 17.13 -4.86
C LEU A 15 21.89 17.39 -4.40
N PRO A 16 22.09 17.88 -3.16
CA PRO A 16 23.40 17.88 -2.53
C PRO A 16 24.05 16.49 -2.58
N THR A 17 25.37 16.44 -2.70
CA THR A 17 26.12 15.19 -2.91
C THR A 17 25.76 14.09 -1.91
N SER A 18 25.61 14.43 -0.62
CA SER A 18 25.22 13.47 0.42
C SER A 18 23.83 12.89 0.19
N HIS A 19 22.84 13.72 -0.16
CA HIS A 19 21.48 13.28 -0.45
C HIS A 19 21.41 12.46 -1.73
N ARG A 20 22.14 12.87 -2.77
CA ARG A 20 22.23 12.09 -4.03
C ARG A 20 22.83 10.72 -3.78
N GLN A 21 23.91 10.62 -3.00
CA GLN A 21 24.54 9.35 -2.65
C GLN A 21 23.59 8.45 -1.85
N ALA A 22 22.93 8.98 -0.82
CA ALA A 22 21.97 8.22 -0.02
C ALA A 22 20.78 7.72 -0.86
N PHE A 23 20.26 8.56 -1.76
CA PHE A 23 19.19 8.18 -2.68
C PHE A 23 19.63 7.06 -3.63
N VAL A 24 20.80 7.21 -4.28
CA VAL A 24 21.34 6.20 -5.20
C VAL A 24 21.56 4.88 -4.48
N GLN A 25 22.18 4.90 -3.29
CA GLN A 25 22.38 3.71 -2.47
C GLN A 25 21.05 3.03 -2.16
N SER A 26 20.07 3.78 -1.64
CA SER A 26 18.76 3.26 -1.27
C SER A 26 18.03 2.64 -2.47
N LEU A 27 18.06 3.31 -3.63
CA LEU A 27 17.45 2.82 -4.86
C LEU A 27 18.09 1.51 -5.32
N MET A 28 19.43 1.45 -5.35
CA MET A 28 20.14 0.24 -5.77
C MET A 28 19.88 -0.92 -4.82
N ARG A 29 19.85 -0.68 -3.50
CA ARG A 29 19.49 -1.68 -2.48
C ARG A 29 18.11 -2.28 -2.71
N VAL A 30 17.12 -1.46 -3.07
CA VAL A 30 15.77 -1.95 -3.43
C VAL A 30 15.80 -2.77 -4.72
N LEU A 31 16.49 -2.30 -5.76
CA LEU A 31 16.58 -2.99 -7.06
C LEU A 31 17.38 -4.31 -6.99
N GLU A 32 18.25 -4.46 -6.00
CA GLU A 32 19.01 -5.68 -5.74
C GLU A 32 18.19 -6.76 -5.02
N THR A 33 17.04 -6.41 -4.45
CA THR A 33 16.17 -7.39 -3.80
C THR A 33 15.65 -8.43 -4.79
N GLY A 34 15.52 -9.68 -4.33
CA GLY A 34 14.94 -10.74 -5.15
C GLY A 34 13.48 -10.48 -5.56
N VAL A 35 12.73 -9.72 -4.76
CA VAL A 35 11.36 -9.31 -5.10
C VAL A 35 11.34 -8.30 -6.26
N ALA A 36 12.24 -7.31 -6.26
CA ALA A 36 12.36 -6.37 -7.38
C ALA A 36 12.83 -7.08 -8.66
N GLU A 37 13.85 -7.93 -8.56
CA GLU A 37 14.35 -8.71 -9.69
C GLU A 37 13.25 -9.54 -10.34
N ARG A 38 12.48 -10.30 -9.54
CA ARG A 38 11.36 -11.10 -10.06
C ARG A 38 10.25 -10.22 -10.65
N THR A 39 9.92 -9.11 -10.00
CA THR A 39 8.87 -8.19 -10.47
C THR A 39 9.22 -7.60 -11.84
N PHE A 40 10.44 -7.11 -12.03
CA PHE A 40 10.88 -6.60 -13.33
C PHE A 40 11.02 -7.71 -14.37
N ALA A 41 11.44 -8.92 -13.98
CA ALA A 41 11.47 -10.06 -14.90
C ALA A 41 10.08 -10.42 -15.41
N GLU A 42 9.04 -10.41 -14.57
CA GLU A 42 7.65 -10.62 -15.01
C GLU A 42 7.19 -9.53 -15.99
N ILE A 43 7.53 -8.26 -15.74
CA ILE A 43 7.22 -7.16 -16.67
C ILE A 43 7.90 -7.38 -18.03
N ILE A 44 9.18 -7.78 -18.03
CA ILE A 44 9.95 -8.06 -19.26
C ILE A 44 9.38 -9.28 -20.01
N ASP A 45 8.92 -10.29 -19.27
CA ASP A 45 8.24 -11.46 -19.83
C ASP A 45 6.91 -11.08 -20.49
N GLY A 46 6.27 -10.01 -20.00
CA GLY A 46 4.99 -9.50 -20.48
C GLY A 46 3.78 -10.23 -19.90
N LEU A 47 4.00 -11.18 -19.00
CA LEU A 47 2.94 -11.90 -18.28
C LEU A 47 3.40 -12.24 -16.84
N PRO A 48 2.61 -11.94 -15.79
CA PRO A 48 2.95 -12.34 -14.44
C PRO A 48 2.88 -13.86 -14.31
N THR A 49 3.60 -14.40 -13.34
CA THR A 49 3.39 -15.79 -12.94
C THR A 49 1.99 -15.96 -12.34
N ILE A 50 1.47 -17.19 -12.33
CA ILE A 50 0.15 -17.49 -11.74
C ILE A 50 0.08 -17.04 -10.28
N ASP A 51 1.15 -17.23 -9.51
CA ASP A 51 1.19 -16.82 -8.10
C ASP A 51 1.10 -15.29 -7.97
N SER A 52 1.89 -14.56 -8.76
CA SER A 52 1.83 -13.08 -8.81
C SER A 52 0.50 -12.55 -9.32
N TYR A 53 -0.17 -13.28 -10.23
CA TYR A 53 -1.51 -12.93 -10.69
C TYR A 53 -2.55 -13.11 -9.58
N LEU A 54 -2.52 -14.25 -8.88
CA LEU A 54 -3.46 -14.58 -7.81
C LEU A 54 -3.27 -13.75 -6.53
N ASP A 55 -2.10 -13.11 -6.39
CA ASP A 55 -1.86 -12.11 -5.36
C ASP A 55 -2.86 -10.95 -5.48
N PHE A 56 -3.25 -10.52 -6.68
CA PHE A 56 -4.08 -9.31 -6.89
C PHE A 56 -5.45 -9.62 -7.49
N HIS A 57 -5.55 -10.72 -8.24
CA HIS A 57 -6.71 -11.06 -9.04
C HIS A 57 -7.38 -12.34 -8.57
N TRP A 58 -8.71 -12.39 -8.71
CA TRP A 58 -9.40 -13.67 -8.64
C TRP A 58 -9.05 -14.52 -9.88
N PRO A 59 -8.93 -15.84 -9.74
CA PRO A 59 -8.68 -16.71 -10.88
C PRO A 59 -9.78 -16.53 -11.93
N GLN A 60 -9.37 -16.19 -13.15
CA GLN A 60 -10.26 -16.06 -14.30
C GLN A 60 -10.05 -17.26 -15.22
N GLU A 61 -11.12 -18.02 -15.47
CA GLU A 61 -11.04 -19.19 -16.35
C GLU A 61 -10.55 -18.79 -17.75
N GLY A 62 -9.53 -19.50 -18.25
CA GLY A 62 -8.97 -19.28 -19.58
C GLY A 62 -7.98 -18.10 -19.69
N HIS A 63 -7.73 -17.35 -18.62
CA HIS A 63 -6.80 -16.22 -18.65
C HIS A 63 -5.34 -16.70 -18.82
N PRO A 64 -4.51 -16.09 -19.69
CA PRO A 64 -3.15 -16.58 -19.98
C PRO A 64 -2.27 -16.76 -18.73
N ALA A 65 -2.36 -15.83 -17.76
CA ALA A 65 -1.60 -15.91 -16.51
C ALA A 65 -1.92 -17.17 -15.67
N THR A 66 -3.12 -17.77 -15.81
CA THR A 66 -3.44 -19.02 -15.09
C THR A 66 -2.73 -20.25 -15.67
N LYS A 67 -2.02 -20.09 -16.79
CA LYS A 67 -1.21 -21.12 -17.44
C LYS A 67 0.28 -20.75 -17.48
N HIS A 68 0.69 -19.75 -16.69
CA HIS A 68 2.05 -19.24 -16.63
C HIS A 68 2.68 -19.51 -15.25
N PRO A 69 3.07 -20.76 -14.95
CA PRO A 69 3.56 -21.13 -13.62
C PRO A 69 4.97 -20.55 -13.34
N GLU A 70 5.77 -20.38 -14.37
CA GLU A 70 7.17 -19.97 -14.28
C GLU A 70 7.46 -18.92 -15.35
N LEU A 71 8.47 -18.09 -15.09
CA LEU A 71 9.00 -17.14 -16.07
C LEU A 71 9.57 -17.86 -17.29
N CYS A 72 9.48 -17.24 -18.45
CA CYS A 72 10.22 -17.67 -19.63
C CYS A 72 11.73 -17.68 -19.36
N SER A 73 12.44 -18.61 -19.98
CA SER A 73 13.89 -18.75 -19.81
C SER A 73 14.63 -17.47 -20.19
N GLY A 74 15.54 -17.02 -19.33
CA GLY A 74 16.36 -15.82 -19.57
C GLY A 74 15.78 -14.50 -19.06
N MET A 75 14.54 -14.45 -18.56
CA MET A 75 13.93 -13.17 -18.15
C MET A 75 14.55 -12.60 -16.87
N ILE A 76 15.00 -13.46 -15.95
CA ILE A 76 15.74 -13.04 -14.75
C ILE A 76 17.09 -12.43 -15.14
N GLU A 77 17.81 -13.07 -16.06
CA GLU A 77 19.10 -12.58 -16.56
C GLU A 77 18.94 -11.24 -17.27
N LYS A 78 17.87 -11.07 -18.05
CA LYS A 78 17.54 -9.76 -18.66
C LYS A 78 17.23 -8.69 -17.62
N ALA A 79 16.48 -9.02 -16.57
CA ALA A 79 16.20 -8.08 -15.49
C ALA A 79 17.49 -7.64 -14.77
N ARG A 80 18.40 -8.59 -14.48
CA ARG A 80 19.74 -8.31 -13.92
C ARG A 80 20.58 -7.42 -14.83
N HIS A 81 20.59 -7.71 -16.12
CA HIS A 81 21.31 -6.90 -17.11
C HIS A 81 20.77 -5.47 -17.14
N LEU A 82 19.44 -5.31 -17.22
CA LEU A 82 18.79 -4.00 -17.23
C LEU A 82 19.10 -3.20 -15.96
N ARG A 83 19.10 -3.85 -14.78
CA ARG A 83 19.54 -3.22 -13.53
C ARG A 83 21.00 -2.78 -13.58
N SER A 84 21.90 -3.64 -14.06
CA SER A 84 23.34 -3.32 -14.10
C SER A 84 23.68 -2.15 -15.03
N GLU A 85 22.88 -1.94 -16.06
CA GLU A 85 23.02 -0.84 -17.02
C GLU A 85 22.14 0.38 -16.68
N PHE A 86 21.46 0.40 -15.53
CA PHE A 86 20.56 1.47 -15.15
C PHE A 86 21.33 2.61 -14.44
N PRO A 87 21.62 3.75 -15.10
CA PRO A 87 22.16 4.91 -14.42
C PRO A 87 21.04 5.61 -13.64
N PRO A 88 21.17 5.81 -12.31
CA PRO A 88 20.16 6.52 -11.52
C PRO A 88 19.86 7.94 -12.02
N THR A 89 20.81 8.57 -12.71
CA THR A 89 20.66 9.91 -13.32
C THR A 89 19.69 9.95 -14.50
N ARG A 90 19.23 8.79 -15.03
CA ARG A 90 18.14 8.75 -16.01
C ARG A 90 16.77 9.08 -15.40
N LEU A 91 16.64 9.11 -14.08
CA LEU A 91 15.39 9.48 -13.42
C LEU A 91 15.12 10.98 -13.58
N ASN A 92 14.08 11.28 -14.34
CA ASN A 92 13.57 12.62 -14.59
C ASN A 92 12.24 12.79 -13.84
N PHE A 93 12.17 13.79 -12.97
CA PHE A 93 10.99 14.10 -12.18
C PHE A 93 10.31 15.32 -12.78
N ARG A 94 9.09 15.15 -13.29
CA ARG A 94 8.29 16.29 -13.74
C ARG A 94 7.69 16.98 -12.52
N LEU A 95 8.06 18.23 -12.28
CA LEU A 95 7.52 19.00 -11.18
C LEU A 95 6.07 19.44 -11.47
N SER A 96 5.14 18.97 -10.63
CA SER A 96 3.80 19.50 -10.34
C SER A 96 2.96 20.10 -11.49
N VAL A 97 2.89 19.43 -12.64
CA VAL A 97 1.94 19.83 -13.71
C VAL A 97 0.52 19.26 -13.47
N TRP A 98 0.42 18.14 -12.74
CA TRP A 98 -0.79 17.30 -12.75
C TRP A 98 -1.59 17.27 -11.44
N VAL A 99 -1.11 17.92 -10.36
CA VAL A 99 -1.68 17.80 -9.00
C VAL A 99 -3.17 18.20 -8.97
N ASP A 100 -3.56 19.20 -9.76
CA ASP A 100 -4.93 19.74 -9.77
C ASP A 100 -5.69 19.51 -11.09
N SER A 101 -5.18 18.67 -12.00
CA SER A 101 -5.87 18.45 -13.29
C SER A 101 -7.19 17.68 -13.09
N PRO A 102 -8.37 18.29 -13.31
CA PRO A 102 -9.63 17.57 -13.26
C PRO A 102 -9.72 16.63 -14.45
N ARG A 103 -10.04 15.36 -14.22
CA ARG A 103 -10.29 14.38 -15.29
C ARG A 103 -11.58 13.62 -15.00
N ASP A 104 -12.44 13.56 -16.01
CA ASP A 104 -13.75 12.89 -15.94
C ASP A 104 -13.59 11.39 -15.72
N VAL A 105 -14.51 10.84 -14.93
CA VAL A 105 -14.45 9.47 -14.44
C VAL A 105 -15.65 8.69 -14.96
N SER A 106 -15.42 7.68 -15.80
CA SER A 106 -16.43 6.70 -16.17
C SER A 106 -16.62 5.70 -15.02
N GLN A 107 -17.84 5.62 -14.48
CA GLN A 107 -18.23 4.81 -13.32
C GLN A 107 -18.63 3.36 -13.66
N TRP A 108 -18.52 2.95 -14.92
CA TRP A 108 -18.97 1.63 -15.36
C TRP A 108 -18.04 1.06 -16.42
N ASP A 109 -17.13 0.19 -15.99
CA ASP A 109 -16.79 -1.01 -16.74
C ASP A 109 -16.43 -2.09 -15.73
N GLY A 110 -17.02 -3.27 -15.84
CA GLY A 110 -16.55 -4.48 -15.15
C GLY A 110 -15.21 -4.95 -15.72
N TYR A 111 -14.20 -4.09 -15.61
CA TYR A 111 -13.08 -3.95 -16.54
C TYR A 111 -12.05 -5.09 -16.42
N ARG A 112 -11.92 -5.88 -17.50
CA ARG A 112 -10.62 -6.51 -17.79
C ARG A 112 -9.68 -5.39 -18.17
N HIS A 113 -8.76 -5.07 -17.26
CA HIS A 113 -7.74 -4.06 -17.49
C HIS A 113 -6.88 -4.43 -18.71
N PRO A 114 -6.48 -3.47 -19.57
CA PRO A 114 -5.67 -3.74 -20.77
C PRO A 114 -4.34 -4.43 -20.43
N THR A 115 -3.80 -4.14 -19.24
CA THR A 115 -2.66 -4.87 -18.65
C THR A 115 -3.08 -5.71 -17.46
N VAL A 116 -2.49 -6.91 -17.38
CA VAL A 116 -2.58 -7.86 -16.27
C VAL A 116 -1.77 -7.44 -15.03
N PHE A 117 -0.83 -6.51 -15.23
CA PHE A 117 -0.01 -5.90 -14.19
C PHE A 117 -0.74 -4.69 -13.61
N CYS A 118 -1.80 -4.93 -12.84
CA CYS A 118 -2.58 -3.85 -12.25
C CYS A 118 -2.93 -4.12 -10.79
N HIS A 119 -2.98 -3.05 -10.01
CA HIS A 119 -3.50 -3.04 -8.65
C HIS A 119 -4.99 -2.69 -8.69
N SER A 120 -5.83 -3.38 -7.93
CA SER A 120 -7.31 -3.29 -8.01
C SER A 120 -7.94 -1.91 -7.70
N PHE A 121 -7.13 -0.93 -7.32
CA PHE A 121 -7.57 0.44 -7.00
C PHE A 121 -6.89 1.49 -7.88
N TYR A 122 -5.84 1.12 -8.62
CA TYR A 122 -5.05 2.02 -9.45
C TYR A 122 -5.17 1.59 -10.92
N THR A 123 -6.39 1.68 -11.45
CA THR A 123 -6.78 1.20 -12.79
C THR A 123 -7.28 2.32 -13.69
N GLY A 124 -7.10 3.59 -13.30
CA GLY A 124 -7.60 4.75 -14.05
C GLY A 124 -6.64 5.17 -15.14
N VAL A 125 -6.38 4.31 -16.13
CA VAL A 125 -5.37 4.48 -17.19
C VAL A 125 -5.46 5.85 -17.85
N GLU A 126 -6.66 6.26 -18.25
CA GLU A 126 -6.96 7.55 -18.87
C GLU A 126 -6.57 8.78 -18.01
N ARG A 127 -6.35 8.59 -16.71
CA ARG A 127 -5.96 9.66 -15.79
C ARG A 127 -4.46 9.78 -15.63
N TYR A 128 -3.74 8.71 -15.93
CA TYR A 128 -2.31 8.64 -15.68
C TYR A 128 -1.51 9.30 -16.80
N PRO A 129 -0.49 10.11 -16.47
CA PRO A 129 0.30 10.82 -17.48
C PRO A 129 1.00 9.87 -18.45
N ASN A 130 1.39 8.67 -18.01
CA ASN A 130 2.01 7.64 -18.85
C ASN A 130 1.06 6.46 -19.15
N GLY A 131 -0.25 6.62 -18.90
CA GLY A 131 -1.27 5.63 -19.18
C GLY A 131 -1.00 4.28 -18.51
N ASP A 132 -0.94 3.22 -19.30
CA ASP A 132 -0.76 1.85 -18.79
C ASP A 132 0.54 1.66 -18.03
N ALA A 133 1.60 2.39 -18.39
CA ALA A 133 2.89 2.28 -17.72
C ALA A 133 2.80 2.66 -16.23
N ASP A 134 1.98 3.65 -15.88
CA ASP A 134 1.78 4.02 -14.47
C ASP A 134 0.97 2.95 -13.73
N THR A 135 0.02 2.29 -14.40
CA THR A 135 -0.71 1.15 -13.81
C THR A 135 0.23 -0.02 -13.52
N VAL A 136 1.11 -0.35 -14.46
CA VAL A 136 2.17 -1.35 -14.26
C VAL A 136 3.11 -0.91 -13.13
N GLY A 137 3.42 0.38 -13.04
CA GLY A 137 4.20 0.98 -11.96
C GLY A 137 3.58 0.75 -10.59
N TYR A 138 2.29 1.04 -10.41
CA TYR A 138 1.58 0.79 -9.15
C TYR A 138 1.53 -0.69 -8.77
N TRP A 139 1.37 -1.58 -9.76
CA TRP A 139 1.46 -3.02 -9.52
C TRP A 139 2.86 -3.45 -9.07
N ALA A 140 3.90 -2.98 -9.75
CA ALA A 140 5.29 -3.29 -9.43
C ALA A 140 5.65 -2.78 -8.03
N GLU A 141 5.21 -1.57 -7.71
CA GLU A 141 5.39 -0.96 -6.40
C GLU A 141 4.73 -1.80 -5.30
N ALA A 142 3.48 -2.23 -5.52
CA ALA A 142 2.78 -3.08 -4.57
C ALA A 142 3.41 -4.48 -4.42
N LYS A 143 4.02 -5.03 -5.47
CA LYS A 143 4.81 -6.26 -5.39
C LYS A 143 6.08 -6.07 -4.56
N ILE A 144 6.81 -4.99 -4.81
CA ILE A 144 8.12 -4.71 -4.20
C ILE A 144 7.97 -4.29 -2.74
N PHE A 145 7.12 -3.31 -2.45
CA PHE A 145 6.98 -2.74 -1.11
C PHE A 145 5.89 -3.42 -0.27
N GLY A 146 4.97 -4.16 -0.90
CA GLY A 146 3.81 -4.75 -0.23
C GLY A 146 2.54 -3.89 -0.27
N GLY A 147 2.62 -2.73 -0.93
CA GLY A 147 1.51 -1.81 -1.19
C GLY A 147 2.00 -0.58 -1.95
N VAL A 148 1.07 0.23 -2.44
CA VAL A 148 1.38 1.54 -3.00
C VAL A 148 1.60 2.54 -1.86
N LEU A 149 2.74 3.23 -1.88
CA LEU A 149 3.10 4.28 -0.92
C LEU A 149 2.25 5.53 -1.17
N VAL A 150 1.56 5.97 -0.14
CA VAL A 150 0.76 7.20 -0.12
C VAL A 150 1.07 7.99 1.14
N PHE A 151 0.90 9.31 1.09
CA PHE A 151 1.38 10.20 2.13
C PHE A 151 0.24 11.00 2.72
N ASP A 152 0.29 11.28 4.02
CA ASP A 152 -0.50 12.35 4.61
C ASP A 152 0.06 13.70 4.13
N ARG A 153 -0.69 14.33 3.23
CA ARG A 153 -0.34 15.60 2.59
C ARG A 153 -0.75 16.83 3.41
N GLY A 154 -1.41 16.63 4.55
CA GLY A 154 -1.96 17.69 5.38
C GLY A 154 -2.95 18.59 4.64
N GLU A 155 -3.36 19.67 5.31
CA GLU A 155 -4.34 20.63 4.79
C GLU A 155 -3.83 21.40 3.56
N SER A 156 -2.51 21.55 3.41
CA SER A 156 -1.92 22.21 2.23
C SER A 156 -1.76 21.28 1.04
N GLU A 157 -2.08 19.99 1.19
CA GLU A 157 -2.00 18.95 0.17
C GLU A 157 -0.62 18.79 -0.50
N THR A 158 0.41 19.32 0.16
CA THR A 158 1.79 19.37 -0.31
C THR A 158 2.78 18.89 0.75
N GLU A 159 2.29 18.61 1.96
CA GLU A 159 3.09 18.10 3.07
C GLU A 159 3.44 16.61 2.84
N CYS A 160 4.22 16.05 3.76
CA CYS A 160 4.53 14.63 3.81
C CYS A 160 4.68 14.24 5.29
N LYS A 161 3.56 14.29 6.03
CA LYS A 161 3.56 14.13 7.49
C LYS A 161 3.79 12.68 7.88
N GLU A 162 3.14 11.76 7.18
CA GLU A 162 3.15 10.33 7.48
C GLU A 162 3.11 9.51 6.20
N LEU A 163 3.68 8.30 6.27
CA LEU A 163 3.71 7.33 5.17
C LEU A 163 2.75 6.16 5.45
N TYR A 164 1.92 5.83 4.47
CA TYR A 164 1.04 4.68 4.49
C TYR A 164 1.25 3.79 3.27
N LEU A 165 1.02 2.49 3.45
CA LEU A 165 0.94 1.51 2.38
C LEU A 165 -0.52 1.18 2.10
N HIS A 166 -0.94 1.36 0.86
CA HIS A 166 -2.18 0.83 0.34
C HIS A 166 -1.91 -0.56 -0.25
N ALA A 167 -2.16 -1.61 0.54
CA ALA A 167 -2.03 -2.96 0.05
C ALA A 167 -3.09 -3.26 -1.02
N GLY A 168 -2.74 -4.14 -1.95
CA GLY A 168 -3.60 -4.58 -3.05
C GLY A 168 -3.80 -6.08 -3.12
N ARG A 169 -3.20 -6.83 -2.19
CA ARG A 169 -3.30 -8.29 -2.23
C ARG A 169 -4.72 -8.73 -1.94
N ARG A 170 -5.17 -9.79 -2.62
CA ARG A 170 -6.49 -10.39 -2.49
C ARG A 170 -6.78 -10.87 -1.07
N ALA A 171 -5.76 -11.31 -0.35
CA ALA A 171 -5.85 -11.69 1.07
C ALA A 171 -6.09 -10.48 2.00
N GLY A 172 -6.01 -9.26 1.48
CA GLY A 172 -6.07 -8.03 2.24
C GLY A 172 -4.73 -7.69 2.92
N PRO A 173 -4.73 -6.59 3.69
CA PRO A 173 -5.85 -5.68 3.89
C PRO A 173 -6.07 -4.76 2.69
N PHE A 174 -7.30 -4.28 2.55
CA PHE A 174 -7.71 -3.23 1.62
C PHE A 174 -7.69 -1.84 2.25
N THR A 175 -7.45 -1.75 3.56
CA THR A 175 -7.18 -0.48 4.26
C THR A 175 -5.74 -0.05 4.09
N LEU A 176 -5.50 1.26 4.11
CA LEU A 176 -4.17 1.82 4.23
C LEU A 176 -3.62 1.56 5.63
N PHE A 177 -2.31 1.35 5.74
CA PHE A 177 -1.66 1.12 7.02
C PHE A 177 -0.27 1.75 7.09
N PRO A 178 0.11 2.30 8.26
CA PRO A 178 1.46 2.76 8.46
C PRO A 178 2.39 1.57 8.76
N LEU A 179 3.69 1.77 8.53
CA LEU A 179 4.69 0.87 9.08
C LEU A 179 4.73 1.00 10.61
N THR A 180 4.99 -0.12 11.29
CA THR A 180 5.38 -0.05 12.71
C THR A 180 6.76 0.60 12.82
N THR A 181 7.09 1.16 13.99
CA THR A 181 8.43 1.71 14.26
C THR A 181 9.53 0.69 13.94
N GLU A 182 9.36 -0.56 14.36
CA GLU A 182 10.29 -1.65 14.06
C GLU A 182 10.48 -1.89 12.55
N GLN A 183 9.38 -1.92 11.79
CA GLN A 183 9.45 -2.08 10.33
C GLN A 183 10.10 -0.89 9.64
N PHE A 184 9.83 0.33 10.12
CA PHE A 184 10.43 1.55 9.58
C PHE A 184 11.93 1.61 9.87
N ASP A 185 12.34 1.36 11.11
CA ASP A 185 13.76 1.35 11.50
C ASP A 185 14.53 0.27 10.73
N THR A 186 13.95 -0.92 10.58
CA THR A 186 14.54 -2.00 9.76
C THR A 186 14.68 -1.58 8.30
N LEU A 187 13.71 -0.86 7.74
CA LEU A 187 13.78 -0.34 6.38
C LEU A 187 14.92 0.68 6.25
N VAL A 188 14.99 1.64 7.15
CA VAL A 188 16.01 2.71 7.11
C VAL A 188 17.41 2.12 7.24
N SER A 189 17.63 1.21 8.20
CA SER A 189 18.90 0.48 8.31
C SER A 189 19.21 -0.31 7.04
N PHE A 190 18.23 -1.03 6.47
CA PHE A 190 18.44 -1.76 5.22
C PHE A 190 18.83 -0.84 4.05
N LEU A 191 18.24 0.34 3.93
CA LEU A 191 18.49 1.26 2.81
C LEU A 191 19.82 2.01 2.92
N LEU A 192 20.21 2.38 4.13
CA LEU A 192 21.36 3.27 4.36
C LEU A 192 22.64 2.52 4.76
N GLU A 193 22.53 1.35 5.37
CA GLU A 193 23.70 0.57 5.81
C GLU A 193 24.18 -0.36 4.71
N ASP A 194 25.50 -0.44 4.54
CA ASP A 194 26.16 -1.43 3.68
C ASP A 194 26.29 -2.76 4.44
N SER A 195 25.15 -3.43 4.62
CA SER A 195 25.02 -4.65 5.41
C SER A 195 24.38 -5.76 4.58
N GLU A 196 24.85 -7.00 4.76
CA GLU A 196 24.25 -8.22 4.20
C GLU A 196 22.92 -8.59 4.88
N ALA A 197 22.35 -7.70 5.70
CA ALA A 197 21.05 -7.88 6.32
C ALA A 197 19.99 -8.29 5.28
N PRO A 198 19.12 -9.25 5.63
CA PRO A 198 18.05 -9.70 4.74
C PRO A 198 17.11 -8.53 4.42
N SER A 199 16.60 -8.51 3.20
CA SER A 199 15.67 -7.46 2.79
C SER A 199 14.36 -7.55 3.61
N PRO A 200 13.86 -6.42 4.16
CA PRO A 200 12.57 -6.38 4.85
C PRO A 200 11.38 -6.34 3.89
N LEU A 201 11.62 -6.31 2.58
CA LEU A 201 10.62 -6.15 1.54
C LEU A 201 10.16 -7.51 0.97
N PRO A 202 8.88 -7.68 0.60
CA PRO A 202 7.77 -6.71 0.76
C PRO A 202 7.16 -6.72 2.17
N PHE A 203 6.63 -5.58 2.61
CA PHE A 203 5.91 -5.51 3.88
C PHE A 203 4.56 -6.21 3.79
N THR A 204 4.22 -6.93 4.85
CA THR A 204 2.87 -7.49 5.04
C THR A 204 2.26 -6.88 6.28
N ALA A 205 1.07 -6.32 6.12
CA ALA A 205 0.31 -5.77 7.22
C ALA A 205 -0.03 -6.84 8.27
N THR A 206 0.16 -6.50 9.53
CA THR A 206 -0.20 -7.34 10.69
C THR A 206 -1.21 -6.63 11.58
N SER A 207 -1.69 -7.31 12.62
CA SER A 207 -2.51 -6.66 13.64
C SER A 207 -1.79 -5.50 14.35
N LYS A 208 -0.45 -5.50 14.40
CA LYS A 208 0.35 -4.43 15.01
C LYS A 208 0.37 -3.14 14.19
N ASN A 209 0.16 -3.22 12.88
CA ASN A 209 0.01 -2.02 12.05
C ASN A 209 -1.35 -1.38 12.36
N ARG A 210 -1.38 -0.51 13.36
CA ARG A 210 -2.56 0.22 13.84
C ARG A 210 -2.70 1.55 13.09
N TRP A 211 -3.77 2.31 13.35
CA TRP A 211 -4.11 3.53 12.59
C TRP A 211 -4.48 3.28 11.11
N ARG A 212 -5.31 2.27 10.89
CA ARG A 212 -5.81 1.91 9.55
C ARG A 212 -6.71 2.98 8.98
N TRP A 213 -6.60 3.26 7.68
CA TRP A 213 -7.50 4.18 6.99
C TRP A 213 -8.30 3.48 5.91
N HIS A 214 -9.59 3.79 5.83
CA HIS A 214 -10.40 3.37 4.69
C HIS A 214 -9.97 4.21 3.47
N THR A 215 -9.82 3.58 2.31
CA THR A 215 -9.33 4.22 1.08
C THR A 215 -10.09 5.50 0.72
N TRP A 216 -11.42 5.46 0.86
CA TRP A 216 -12.27 6.63 0.62
C TRP A 216 -12.05 7.74 1.65
N ASP A 217 -12.00 7.43 2.96
CA ASP A 217 -11.84 8.48 3.99
C ASP A 217 -10.45 9.13 3.89
N ALA A 218 -9.42 8.31 3.68
CA ALA A 218 -8.05 8.72 3.44
C ALA A 218 -7.98 9.86 2.42
N MET A 219 -8.54 9.65 1.22
CA MET A 219 -8.49 10.66 0.16
C MET A 219 -9.52 11.77 0.34
N ALA A 220 -10.77 11.44 0.66
CA ALA A 220 -11.88 12.40 0.61
C ALA A 220 -11.95 13.34 1.81
N ARG A 221 -11.34 12.97 2.94
CA ARG A 221 -11.49 13.69 4.22
C ARG A 221 -10.18 13.98 4.95
N HIS A 222 -9.11 13.26 4.62
CA HIS A 222 -7.89 13.28 5.42
C HIS A 222 -6.62 13.57 4.62
N HIS A 223 -6.74 13.93 3.34
CA HIS A 223 -5.62 14.31 2.47
C HIS A 223 -4.48 13.27 2.40
N ILE A 224 -4.84 11.97 2.45
CA ILE A 224 -3.87 10.86 2.35
C ILE A 224 -3.86 10.29 0.93
N PHE A 225 -2.88 10.72 0.13
CA PHE A 225 -2.64 10.31 -1.25
C PHE A 225 -1.20 10.63 -1.68
N ARG A 226 -0.68 9.99 -2.74
CA ARG A 226 0.53 10.48 -3.42
C ARG A 226 0.16 11.64 -4.34
N ASP A 227 -0.83 11.40 -5.19
CA ASP A 227 -1.39 12.37 -6.15
C ASP A 227 -2.92 12.29 -6.15
N LYS A 228 -3.64 13.41 -6.35
CA LYS A 228 -5.11 13.40 -6.37
C LYS A 228 -5.70 12.56 -7.50
N TYR A 229 -5.00 12.47 -8.63
CA TYR A 229 -5.46 11.72 -9.81
C TYR A 229 -5.23 10.20 -9.70
N GLU A 230 -4.51 9.73 -8.68
CA GLU A 230 -4.09 8.31 -8.57
C GLU A 230 -5.27 7.34 -8.45
N ARG A 231 -6.39 7.80 -7.88
CA ARG A 231 -7.57 7.00 -7.53
C ARG A 231 -8.84 7.81 -7.71
N SER A 232 -9.95 7.13 -8.01
CA SER A 232 -11.28 7.75 -8.08
C SER A 232 -11.92 7.83 -6.71
N ILE A 233 -12.41 9.01 -6.35
CA ILE A 233 -13.22 9.19 -5.15
C ILE A 233 -14.69 9.20 -5.57
N PRO A 234 -15.47 8.12 -5.34
CA PRO A 234 -16.90 8.16 -5.59
C PRO A 234 -17.57 9.23 -4.71
N PRO A 235 -18.69 9.84 -5.16
CA PRO A 235 -19.37 10.91 -4.40
C PRO A 235 -19.77 10.51 -2.98
N SER A 236 -20.01 9.21 -2.75
CA SER A 236 -20.35 8.65 -1.46
C SER A 236 -19.43 7.49 -1.09
N LYS A 237 -19.17 7.36 0.21
CA LYS A 237 -18.44 6.21 0.76
C LYS A 237 -19.27 4.95 0.58
N ALA A 238 -18.70 3.95 -0.10
CA ALA A 238 -19.32 2.63 -0.19
C ALA A 238 -19.43 1.98 1.19
N THR A 239 -20.62 1.47 1.52
CA THR A 239 -20.84 0.68 2.73
C THR A 239 -20.58 -0.80 2.43
N ARG A 240 -19.48 -1.34 2.97
CA ARG A 240 -19.25 -2.79 2.93
C ARG A 240 -20.06 -3.47 4.04
N GLY A 241 -20.84 -4.48 3.67
CA GLY A 241 -21.60 -5.29 4.63
C GLY A 241 -20.70 -6.23 5.46
N VAL A 242 -19.57 -6.67 4.90
CA VAL A 242 -18.60 -7.54 5.57
C VAL A 242 -17.42 -6.71 6.08
N LYS A 243 -17.09 -6.90 7.36
CA LYS A 243 -15.95 -6.26 8.04
C LYS A 243 -14.98 -7.37 8.45
N SER A 244 -13.68 -7.17 8.26
CA SER A 244 -12.64 -8.17 8.51
C SER A 244 -11.62 -7.66 9.52
N ALA A 245 -11.16 -8.53 10.42
CA ALA A 245 -10.04 -8.24 11.31
C ALA A 245 -8.69 -8.12 10.57
N VAL A 246 -8.60 -8.56 9.31
CA VAL A 246 -7.43 -8.30 8.46
C VAL A 246 -7.36 -6.81 8.10
N ASP A 247 -8.50 -6.23 7.72
CA ASP A 247 -8.64 -4.80 7.38
C ASP A 247 -8.57 -3.93 8.64
N TRP A 248 -9.29 -4.33 9.68
CA TRP A 248 -9.48 -3.58 10.91
C TRP A 248 -9.15 -4.48 12.09
N PRO A 249 -7.89 -4.59 12.51
CA PRO A 249 -7.54 -5.59 13.51
C PRO A 249 -8.08 -5.27 14.90
N GLU A 250 -8.63 -4.07 15.11
CA GLU A 250 -9.49 -3.73 16.25
C GLU A 250 -10.84 -4.48 16.30
N ILE A 251 -11.29 -5.08 15.19
CA ILE A 251 -12.47 -5.96 15.20
C ILE A 251 -12.18 -7.21 16.04
N ALA A 252 -10.96 -7.74 15.99
CA ALA A 252 -10.57 -8.87 16.83
C ALA A 252 -10.58 -8.47 18.31
N ASP A 253 -10.09 -7.26 18.63
CA ASP A 253 -10.10 -6.70 19.98
C ASP A 253 -11.55 -6.52 20.49
N GLU A 254 -12.46 -5.99 19.67
CA GLU A 254 -13.89 -5.85 20.00
C GLU A 254 -14.57 -7.20 20.22
N LEU A 255 -14.35 -8.18 19.33
CA LEU A 255 -14.91 -9.52 19.47
C LEU A 255 -14.39 -10.24 20.72
N TYR A 256 -13.12 -10.05 21.05
CA TYR A 256 -12.54 -10.55 22.28
C TYR A 256 -13.24 -9.96 23.51
N LEU A 257 -13.43 -8.63 23.55
CA LEU A 257 -14.08 -7.96 24.67
C LEU A 257 -15.55 -8.38 24.83
N ILE A 258 -16.28 -8.60 23.73
CA ILE A 258 -17.64 -9.14 23.78
C ILE A 258 -17.65 -10.56 24.36
N GLY A 259 -16.71 -11.42 23.96
CA GLY A 259 -16.56 -12.75 24.53
C GLY A 259 -16.25 -12.71 26.03
N ALA A 260 -15.26 -11.91 26.42
CA ALA A 260 -14.85 -11.72 27.81
C ALA A 260 -15.98 -11.14 28.69
N MET A 261 -16.84 -10.29 28.12
CA MET A 261 -18.03 -9.76 28.79
C MET A 261 -19.02 -10.87 29.14
N HIS A 262 -19.29 -11.81 28.22
CA HIS A 262 -20.16 -12.94 28.50
C HIS A 262 -19.56 -13.85 29.58
N ASP A 263 -18.27 -14.16 29.46
CA ASP A 263 -17.55 -14.96 30.45
C ASP A 263 -17.63 -14.32 31.86
N TYR A 264 -17.44 -12.99 31.94
CA TYR A 264 -17.57 -12.25 33.19
C TYR A 264 -18.97 -12.39 33.83
N TYR A 265 -20.03 -12.20 33.03
CA TYR A 265 -21.41 -12.31 33.54
C TYR A 265 -21.82 -13.75 33.89
N ASP A 266 -21.21 -14.74 33.26
CA ASP A 266 -21.39 -16.16 33.57
C ASP A 266 -20.50 -16.63 34.74
N GLY A 267 -19.72 -15.72 35.34
CA GLY A 267 -18.82 -16.03 36.46
C GLY A 267 -17.59 -16.88 36.05
N GLN A 268 -17.28 -16.94 34.77
CA GLN A 268 -16.10 -17.61 34.24
C GLN A 268 -14.84 -16.75 34.45
N PRO A 269 -13.65 -17.37 34.50
CA PRO A 269 -12.40 -16.62 34.60
C PRO A 269 -12.14 -15.79 33.33
N VAL A 270 -11.84 -14.51 33.51
CA VAL A 270 -11.49 -13.57 32.44
C VAL A 270 -10.04 -13.13 32.57
N ASP A 271 -9.29 -13.11 31.47
CA ASP A 271 -7.93 -12.58 31.44
C ASP A 271 -7.95 -11.04 31.48
N LYS A 272 -7.77 -10.50 32.69
CA LYS A 272 -7.73 -9.05 32.95
C LYS A 272 -6.63 -8.33 32.16
N ASN A 273 -5.50 -8.98 31.88
CA ASN A 273 -4.40 -8.35 31.16
C ASN A 273 -4.74 -8.21 29.68
N GLU A 274 -5.26 -9.27 29.06
CA GLU A 274 -5.69 -9.19 27.65
C GLU A 274 -6.90 -8.26 27.49
N VAL A 275 -7.82 -8.15 28.47
CA VAL A 275 -8.87 -7.11 28.45
C VAL A 275 -8.26 -5.70 28.45
N ARG A 276 -7.25 -5.43 29.31
CA ARG A 276 -6.59 -4.11 29.34
C ARG A 276 -5.89 -3.79 28.02
N THR A 277 -5.12 -4.73 27.50
CA THR A 277 -4.47 -4.60 26.19
C THR A 277 -5.49 -4.44 25.06
N ALA A 278 -6.60 -5.18 25.15
CA ALA A 278 -7.88 -5.02 24.45
C ALA A 278 -8.27 -3.55 24.22
N LEU A 279 -8.55 -2.91 25.36
CA LEU A 279 -9.03 -1.55 25.47
C LEU A 279 -7.98 -0.53 24.99
N GLU A 280 -6.69 -0.75 25.29
CA GLU A 280 -5.60 0.10 24.83
C GLU A 280 -5.49 0.09 23.29
N ARG A 281 -5.60 -1.09 22.65
CA ARG A 281 -5.59 -1.22 21.20
C ARG A 281 -6.81 -0.55 20.55
N LEU A 282 -7.97 -0.56 21.20
CA LEU A 282 -9.17 0.16 20.74
C LEU A 282 -9.02 1.69 20.75
N GLN A 283 -8.01 2.23 21.43
CA GLN A 283 -7.67 3.66 21.33
C GLN A 283 -6.71 3.97 20.17
N GLN A 284 -6.14 2.96 19.51
CA GLN A 284 -5.19 3.09 18.40
C GLN A 284 -5.85 2.89 17.03
N ILE A 285 -7.02 3.50 16.85
CA ILE A 285 -7.85 3.37 15.66
C ILE A 285 -8.15 4.75 15.07
N THR A 286 -8.59 4.79 13.81
CA THR A 286 -8.94 6.05 13.13
C THR A 286 -10.46 6.22 13.07
N PRO A 287 -10.96 7.44 12.77
CA PRO A 287 -12.38 7.67 12.48
C PRO A 287 -12.96 6.83 11.33
N SER A 288 -12.11 6.23 10.50
CA SER A 288 -12.55 5.30 9.45
C SER A 288 -13.01 3.94 9.99
N SER A 289 -12.58 3.60 11.22
CA SER A 289 -12.79 2.31 11.83
C SER A 289 -14.27 1.97 11.98
N PRO A 290 -14.69 0.73 11.66
CA PRO A 290 -16.06 0.29 11.84
C PRO A 290 -16.53 0.21 13.29
N VAL A 291 -15.60 0.23 14.26
CA VAL A 291 -15.89 0.24 15.71
C VAL A 291 -15.60 1.59 16.35
N TRP A 292 -15.30 2.62 15.54
CA TRP A 292 -15.00 3.96 16.04
C TRP A 292 -16.04 4.47 17.05
N ALA A 293 -17.33 4.32 16.73
CA ALA A 293 -18.42 4.80 17.59
C ALA A 293 -18.60 3.98 18.88
N THR A 294 -18.22 2.70 18.88
CA THR A 294 -18.45 1.77 20.01
C THR A 294 -17.20 1.47 20.82
N ARG A 295 -16.03 2.00 20.45
CA ARG A 295 -14.74 1.72 21.10
C ARG A 295 -14.69 1.92 22.63
N ASN A 296 -15.62 2.72 23.18
CA ASN A 296 -15.75 3.00 24.61
C ASN A 296 -17.00 2.37 25.25
N ALA A 297 -17.68 1.43 24.58
CA ALA A 297 -18.92 0.83 25.05
C ALA A 297 -18.72 -0.32 26.08
N HIS A 298 -17.53 -0.44 26.65
CA HIS A 298 -17.10 -1.56 27.50
C HIS A 298 -17.14 -1.24 29.00
N SER A 299 -18.22 -0.63 29.48
CA SER A 299 -18.35 -0.20 30.90
C SER A 299 -18.33 -1.34 31.91
N TRP A 300 -18.64 -2.57 31.49
CA TRP A 300 -18.53 -3.77 32.33
C TRP A 300 -17.12 -3.98 32.87
N THR A 301 -16.10 -3.45 32.18
CA THR A 301 -14.69 -3.57 32.57
C THR A 301 -14.33 -2.75 33.81
N GLU A 302 -15.13 -1.73 34.18
CA GLU A 302 -14.92 -0.95 35.40
C GLU A 302 -14.97 -1.87 36.64
N ASN A 303 -16.02 -2.69 36.76
CA ASN A 303 -16.18 -3.65 37.85
C ASN A 303 -15.20 -4.84 37.78
N LEU A 304 -14.60 -5.10 36.61
CA LEU A 304 -13.60 -6.17 36.46
C LEU A 304 -12.27 -5.77 37.10
N PHE A 305 -11.93 -4.49 37.07
CA PHE A 305 -10.65 -3.95 37.53
C PHE A 305 -10.66 -3.41 38.97
N GLU A 306 -11.84 -3.24 39.56
CA GLU A 306 -12.01 -3.12 41.02
C GLU A 306 -11.60 -4.41 41.76
#